data_AF-A0A924CXB4-F1
#
_entry.id   AF-A0A924CXB4-F1
#
_cell.length_a   1.000
_cell.length_b   1.000
_cell.length_c   1.000
_cell.angle_alpha   90.00
_cell.angle_beta   90.00
_cell.angle_gamma   90.00
#
_symmetry.space_group_name_H-M   'P 1'
#
loop_
_entity.id
_entity.type
_entity.pdbx_description
1 polymer ?
#
loop_
_entity_poly.entity_id
_entity_poly.type
_entity_poly.pdbx_seq_one_letter_code
_entity_poly.pdbx_strand_id
1 'polypeptide(L)'
;SLNDMAILVRAQFQTRAFEDRFVAIGLPYKIVGGFRFYERAEIRDALAYLRIVTSPNDALAFERIVNTPKRGLGDKAMGKLHALARSMDRPLPQAAAALVETDDLTPAARRALKGFLVDLARWRDMADTLPHAELARIVLEESGYIAMWQADKSVEAEGRIENLIELTRAMEDYPSLTSFLEHVSLVMDNDASDAAEKLTIMTLHAAKGLEFDHVFLVGWEEGVFPSQRALDEGGSKALEEERRLAYVGITRARRTATIIHAANRQIYGQWSAAIPSRFVSELPPAHVDVSSTMSGGPSLWRAALANSGAGGDPFGDVARGTGRGPGWARAATNGGFQGRVRTPVIDARASAVSVGLKGRSDVAVGSRVFHSKFGSGVISAIDGNKLEIDFEHAGPKRVLDSFIEVVGE
;
A
#
# COMPACT_ATOMS: atom_id res chain seq x y z
N SER A 1 -26.66 9.38 9.23
CA SER A 1 -25.52 10.31 9.42
C SER A 1 -24.23 9.56 9.16
N LEU A 2 -23.13 10.24 8.79
CA LEU A 2 -21.80 9.59 8.79
C LEU A 2 -21.36 9.16 10.19
N ASN A 3 -21.84 9.86 11.23
CA ASN A 3 -21.51 9.56 12.62
C ASN A 3 -22.01 8.17 13.07
N ASP A 4 -23.03 7.62 12.40
CA ASP A 4 -23.61 6.30 12.70
C ASP A 4 -22.94 5.16 11.92
N MET A 5 -21.85 5.45 11.21
CA MET A 5 -21.13 4.49 10.37
C MET A 5 -19.72 4.25 10.90
N ALA A 6 -19.29 2.98 10.90
CA ALA A 6 -17.93 2.62 11.28
C ALA A 6 -17.28 1.59 10.35
N ILE A 7 -15.98 1.73 10.14
CA ILE A 7 -15.10 0.73 9.53
C ILE A 7 -14.25 0.12 10.64
N LEU A 8 -14.36 -1.19 10.82
CA LEU A 8 -13.59 -1.93 11.81
C LEU A 8 -12.49 -2.73 11.12
N VAL A 9 -11.24 -2.43 11.47
CA VAL A 9 -10.04 -3.12 10.98
C VAL A 9 -9.49 -4.08 12.03
N ARG A 10 -8.81 -5.15 11.61
CA ARG A 10 -8.11 -6.04 12.57
C ARG A 10 -6.76 -5.46 13.00
N ALA A 11 -6.07 -4.78 12.10
CA ALA A 11 -4.74 -4.22 12.33
C ALA A 11 -4.64 -2.78 11.80
N GLN A 12 -3.82 -1.96 12.45
CA GLN A 12 -3.75 -0.53 12.18
C GLN A 12 -3.22 -0.21 10.77
N PHE A 13 -2.34 -1.03 10.20
CA PHE A 13 -1.84 -0.81 8.83
C PHE A 13 -2.97 -0.80 7.78
N GLN A 14 -4.13 -1.38 8.09
CA GLN A 14 -5.26 -1.41 7.17
C GLN A 14 -5.99 -0.07 7.07
N THR A 15 -5.82 0.86 8.02
CA THR A 15 -6.54 2.15 7.99
C THR A 15 -6.13 2.99 6.80
N ARG A 16 -4.84 2.98 6.46
CA ARG A 16 -4.22 3.87 5.48
C ARG A 16 -4.92 3.89 4.13
N ALA A 17 -5.17 2.72 3.54
CA ALA A 17 -5.83 2.65 2.23
C ALA A 17 -7.22 3.30 2.23
N PHE A 18 -7.92 3.29 3.38
CA PHE A 18 -9.18 4.02 3.52
C PHE A 18 -8.94 5.51 3.70
N GLU A 19 -7.96 5.91 4.51
CA GLU A 19 -7.56 7.31 4.67
C GLU A 19 -7.26 7.96 3.31
N ASP A 20 -6.34 7.38 2.54
CA ASP A 20 -5.94 7.89 1.22
C ASP A 20 -7.16 8.03 0.29
N ARG A 21 -8.04 7.02 0.28
CA ARG A 21 -9.25 7.05 -0.55
C ARG A 21 -10.23 8.11 -0.09
N PHE A 22 -10.44 8.26 1.23
CA PHE A 22 -11.37 9.23 1.79
C PHE A 22 -10.93 10.65 1.56
N VAL A 23 -9.63 10.93 1.69
CA VAL A 23 -9.09 12.23 1.34
C VAL A 23 -9.26 12.49 -0.15
N ALA A 24 -8.94 11.52 -1.02
CA ALA A 24 -9.07 11.68 -2.47
C ALA A 24 -10.51 11.99 -2.94
N ILE A 25 -11.53 11.52 -2.22
CA ILE A 25 -12.95 11.81 -2.52
C ILE A 25 -13.56 12.89 -1.62
N GLY A 26 -12.78 13.50 -0.73
CA GLY A 26 -13.25 14.49 0.24
C GLY A 26 -14.25 13.96 1.28
N LEU A 27 -14.20 12.67 1.62
CA LEU A 27 -15.06 12.08 2.67
C LEU A 27 -14.48 12.37 4.06
N PRO A 28 -15.22 13.05 4.96
CA PRO A 28 -14.77 13.27 6.32
C PRO A 28 -14.73 11.97 7.14
N TYR A 29 -13.62 11.74 7.82
CA TYR A 29 -13.43 10.55 8.66
C TYR A 29 -12.69 10.89 9.95
N LYS A 30 -12.70 9.96 10.91
CA LYS A 30 -11.90 10.03 12.14
C LYS A 30 -11.38 8.65 12.51
N ILE A 31 -10.20 8.59 13.14
CA ILE A 31 -9.59 7.34 13.61
C ILE A 31 -9.64 7.25 15.14
N VAL A 32 -10.07 6.10 15.65
CA VAL A 32 -10.12 5.82 17.09
C VAL A 32 -9.19 4.66 17.45
N GLY A 33 -8.37 4.86 18.49
CA GLY A 33 -7.51 3.80 19.06
C GLY A 33 -6.13 3.67 18.41
N GLY A 34 -5.66 4.68 17.67
CA GLY A 34 -4.28 4.80 17.21
C GLY A 34 -3.95 6.24 16.84
N PHE A 35 -2.67 6.63 16.91
CA PHE A 35 -2.23 7.90 16.32
C PHE A 35 -2.50 7.87 14.83
N ARG A 36 -3.14 8.92 14.31
CA ARG A 36 -3.34 9.11 12.87
C ARG A 36 -1.97 9.06 12.21
N PHE A 37 -1.85 8.44 11.04
CA PHE A 37 -0.54 8.12 10.44
C PHE A 37 0.38 9.36 10.36
N TYR A 38 -0.16 10.49 9.88
CA TYR A 38 0.56 11.77 9.76
C TYR A 38 0.81 12.51 11.08
N GLU A 39 0.20 12.07 12.18
CA GLU A 39 0.41 12.66 13.50
C GLU A 39 1.57 12.04 14.28
N ARG A 40 2.04 10.87 13.83
CA ARG A 40 3.14 10.16 14.49
C ARG A 40 4.40 11.02 14.45
N ALA A 41 5.17 10.98 15.54
CA ALA A 41 6.32 11.86 15.70
C ALA A 41 7.33 11.70 14.55
N GLU A 42 7.59 10.46 14.15
CA GLU A 42 8.50 10.13 13.07
C GLU A 42 8.01 10.60 11.70
N ILE A 43 6.71 10.54 11.47
CA ILE A 43 6.10 11.01 10.23
C ILE A 43 6.12 12.53 10.19
N ARG A 44 5.80 13.22 11.29
CA ARG A 44 5.88 14.69 11.38
C ARG A 44 7.30 15.22 11.17
N ASP A 45 8.31 14.53 11.68
CA ASP A 45 9.71 14.87 11.45
C ASP A 45 10.09 14.71 9.98
N ALA A 46 9.73 13.57 9.37
CA ALA A 46 9.94 13.34 7.95
C ALA A 46 9.25 14.38 7.06
N LEU A 47 8.00 14.74 7.38
CA LEU A 47 7.27 15.79 6.68
C LEU A 47 7.93 17.16 6.85
N ALA A 48 8.50 17.47 8.01
CA ALA A 48 9.23 18.72 8.21
C ALA A 48 10.52 18.79 7.37
N TYR A 49 11.23 17.67 7.22
CA TYR A 49 12.35 17.55 6.28
C TYR A 49 11.93 17.84 4.84
N LEU A 50 10.83 17.25 4.39
CA LEU A 50 10.31 17.48 3.04
C LEU A 50 9.81 18.92 2.85
N ARG A 51 9.12 19.48 3.84
CA ARG A 51 8.62 20.86 3.82
C ARG A 51 9.75 21.88 3.73
N ILE A 52 10.84 21.73 4.47
CA ILE A 52 11.95 22.69 4.41
C ILE A 52 12.69 22.64 3.07
N VAL A 53 12.69 21.49 2.40
CA VAL A 53 13.22 21.35 1.03
C VAL A 53 12.32 22.11 0.06
N THR A 54 10.99 21.92 0.11
CA THR A 54 10.07 22.65 -0.79
C THR A 54 9.93 24.14 -0.45
N SER A 55 9.97 24.49 0.83
CA SER A 55 9.74 25.83 1.38
C SER A 55 10.91 26.24 2.28
N PRO A 56 11.98 26.85 1.73
CA PRO A 56 13.21 27.14 2.47
C PRO A 56 13.04 28.13 3.64
N ASN A 57 11.93 28.85 3.69
CA ASN A 57 11.61 29.84 4.73
C ASN A 57 10.67 29.29 5.82
N ASP A 58 10.35 27.99 5.80
CA ASP A 58 9.47 27.36 6.78
C ASP A 58 10.15 27.25 8.15
N ALA A 59 9.94 28.26 8.99
CA ALA A 59 10.56 28.36 10.31
C ALA A 59 10.15 27.21 11.25
N LEU A 60 8.88 26.78 11.19
CA LEU A 60 8.35 25.73 12.05
C LEU A 60 8.91 24.36 11.68
N ALA A 61 8.97 24.05 10.37
CA ALA A 61 9.61 22.84 9.89
C ALA A 61 11.09 22.81 10.29
N PHE A 62 11.81 23.91 10.05
CA PHE A 62 13.22 24.01 10.41
C PHE A 62 13.46 23.80 11.90
N GLU A 63 12.72 24.48 12.77
CA GLU A 63 12.87 24.36 14.23
C GLU A 63 12.64 22.93 14.71
N ARG A 64 11.69 22.21 14.11
CA ARG A 64 11.39 20.82 14.45
C ARG A 64 12.57 19.87 14.18
N ILE A 65 13.25 20.05 13.05
CA ILE A 65 14.24 19.08 12.57
C ILE A 65 15.70 19.51 12.74
N VAL A 66 15.97 20.78 13.07
CA VAL A 66 17.34 21.31 13.13
C VAL A 66 18.23 20.52 14.10
N ASN A 67 17.66 20.00 15.18
CA ASN A 67 18.36 19.18 16.18
C ASN A 67 17.82 17.74 16.29
N THR A 68 17.13 17.27 15.26
CA THR A 68 16.56 15.92 15.17
C THR A 68 17.01 15.26 13.87
N PRO A 69 18.00 14.34 13.86
CA PRO A 69 18.75 13.79 14.99
C PRO A 69 19.62 14.82 15.72
N LYS A 70 20.10 14.48 16.92
CA LYS A 70 20.89 15.40 17.76
C LYS A 70 22.15 15.90 17.04
N ARG A 71 22.21 17.21 16.78
CA ARG A 71 23.35 17.92 16.15
C ARG A 71 24.16 18.78 17.13
N GLY A 72 23.91 18.62 18.43
CA GLY A 72 24.57 19.41 19.47
C GLY A 72 24.04 20.84 19.58
N LEU A 73 22.86 21.12 19.01
CA LEU A 73 22.16 22.40 19.11
C LEU A 73 21.22 22.38 20.32
N GLY A 74 21.78 22.53 21.52
CA GLY A 74 20.99 22.64 22.75
C GLY A 74 20.28 24.00 22.91
N ASP A 75 19.55 24.16 24.02
CA ASP A 75 18.69 25.32 24.28
C ASP A 75 19.39 26.68 24.16
N LYS A 76 20.67 26.76 24.57
CA LYS A 76 21.47 27.99 24.42
C LYS A 76 21.72 28.36 22.96
N ALA A 77 22.02 27.39 22.11
CA ALA A 77 22.24 27.61 20.69
C ALA A 77 20.93 28.01 19.99
N MET A 78 19.83 27.34 20.32
CA MET A 78 18.50 27.69 19.83
C MET A 78 18.07 29.08 20.29
N GLY A 79 18.33 29.46 21.55
CA GLY A 79 18.06 30.79 22.06
C GLY A 79 18.82 31.89 21.32
N LYS A 80 20.09 31.66 20.98
CA LYS A 80 20.89 32.58 20.15
C LYS A 80 20.34 32.70 18.74
N LEU A 81 19.96 31.58 18.13
CA LEU A 81 19.34 31.56 16.80
C LEU A 81 18.02 32.36 16.78
N HIS A 82 17.14 32.16 17.76
CA HIS A 82 15.89 32.90 17.91
C HIS A 82 16.09 34.39 18.19
N ALA A 83 17.13 34.76 18.95
CA ALA A 83 17.48 36.15 19.17
C ALA A 83 17.97 36.82 17.87
N LEU A 84 18.80 36.14 17.09
CA LEU A 84 19.31 36.64 15.81
C LEU A 84 18.20 36.74 14.75
N ALA A 85 17.31 35.75 14.67
CA ALA A 85 16.16 35.77 13.76
C ALA A 85 15.27 37.00 14.01
N ARG A 86 15.01 37.31 15.29
CA ARG A 86 14.24 38.50 15.70
C ARG A 86 14.97 39.81 15.43
N SER A 87 16.28 39.88 15.65
CA SER A 87 17.04 41.12 15.41
C SER A 87 17.21 41.45 13.93
N MET A 88 17.26 40.42 13.08
CA MET A 88 17.38 40.56 11.63
C MET A 88 16.03 40.69 10.91
N ASP A 89 14.92 40.45 11.61
CA ASP A 89 13.57 40.32 11.04
C ASP A 89 13.53 39.31 9.87
N ARG A 90 14.11 38.12 10.11
CA ARG A 90 14.23 37.06 9.09
C ARG A 90 13.84 35.68 9.62
N PRO A 91 13.37 34.77 8.74
CA PRO A 91 13.07 33.39 9.11
C PRO A 91 14.27 32.65 9.72
N LEU A 92 13.99 31.68 10.59
CA LEU A 92 15.00 30.86 11.28
C LEU A 92 16.08 30.27 10.35
N PRO A 93 15.76 29.71 9.17
CA PRO A 93 16.78 29.18 8.25
C PRO A 93 17.79 30.25 7.79
N GLN A 94 17.33 31.47 7.53
CA GLN A 94 18.19 32.57 7.11
C GLN A 94 19.04 33.08 8.28
N ALA A 95 18.45 33.16 9.47
CA ALA A 95 19.19 33.48 10.69
C ALA A 95 20.25 32.41 11.01
N ALA A 96 19.98 31.14 10.74
CA ALA A 96 20.93 30.06 10.91
C ALA A 96 22.13 30.21 9.98
N ALA A 97 21.90 30.58 8.71
CA ALA A 97 22.96 30.87 7.74
C ALA A 97 23.83 32.06 8.18
N ALA A 98 23.24 33.09 8.80
CA ALA A 98 24.02 34.18 9.38
C ALA A 98 24.77 33.74 10.64
N LEU A 99 24.14 32.96 11.52
CA LEU A 99 24.70 32.52 12.80
C LEU A 99 25.95 31.67 12.62
N VAL A 100 26.02 30.82 11.59
CA VAL A 100 27.20 29.97 11.35
C VAL A 100 28.44 30.77 10.96
N GLU A 101 28.29 32.00 10.49
CA GLU A 101 29.39 32.90 10.17
C GLU A 101 29.89 33.70 11.39
N THR A 102 29.22 33.59 12.55
CA THR A 102 29.56 34.31 13.80
C THR A 102 30.21 33.42 14.86
N ASP A 103 31.00 33.99 15.79
CA ASP A 103 31.64 33.29 16.92
C ASP A 103 30.72 32.96 18.10
N ASP A 104 29.42 32.96 17.87
CA ASP A 104 28.41 32.76 18.89
C ASP A 104 28.07 31.28 19.19
N LEU A 105 28.48 30.35 18.33
CA LEU A 105 28.27 28.91 18.54
C LEU A 105 29.57 28.22 18.91
N THR A 106 29.46 27.09 19.63
CA THR A 106 30.62 26.21 19.83
C THR A 106 31.12 25.68 18.47
N PRO A 107 32.42 25.41 18.31
CA PRO A 107 32.96 24.93 17.03
C PRO A 107 32.26 23.66 16.51
N ALA A 108 31.85 22.77 17.40
CA ALA A 108 31.10 21.56 17.04
C ALA A 108 29.68 21.88 16.55
N ALA A 109 28.92 22.70 17.28
CA ALA A 109 27.56 23.07 16.91
C ALA A 109 27.53 23.88 15.60
N ARG A 110 28.50 24.78 15.40
CA ARG A 110 28.65 25.52 14.15
C ARG A 110 28.90 24.59 12.96
N ARG A 111 29.85 23.66 13.08
CA ARG A 111 30.14 22.69 12.00
C ARG A 111 28.92 21.85 11.66
N ALA A 112 28.20 21.36 12.67
CA ALA A 112 27.01 20.55 12.47
C ALA A 112 25.87 21.35 11.79
N LEU A 113 25.61 22.58 12.25
CA LEU A 113 24.60 23.45 11.64
C LEU A 113 24.98 23.84 10.20
N LYS A 114 26.25 24.17 9.96
CA LYS A 114 26.74 24.50 8.62
C LYS A 114 26.61 23.32 7.66
N GLY A 115 27.00 22.12 8.08
CA GLY A 115 26.82 20.90 7.29
C GLY A 115 25.34 20.67 6.95
N PHE A 116 24.47 20.78 7.95
CA PHE A 116 23.03 20.62 7.75
C PHE A 116 22.44 21.64 6.76
N LEU A 117 22.85 22.91 6.80
CA LEU A 117 22.42 23.92 5.83
C LEU A 117 22.90 23.62 4.40
N VAL A 118 24.11 23.07 4.25
CA VAL A 118 24.64 22.62 2.96
C VAL A 118 23.84 21.43 2.43
N ASP A 119 23.51 20.46 3.28
CA ASP A 119 22.67 19.32 2.90
C ASP A 119 21.26 19.78 2.46
N LEU A 120 20.65 20.71 3.19
CA LEU A 120 19.38 21.32 2.78
C LEU A 120 19.46 22.02 1.42
N ALA A 121 20.59 22.64 1.08
CA ALA A 121 20.78 23.21 -0.26
C ALA A 121 20.89 22.12 -1.33
N ARG A 122 21.71 21.10 -1.07
CA ARG A 122 21.89 19.98 -1.99
C ARG A 122 20.59 19.22 -2.25
N TRP A 123 19.79 18.94 -1.21
CA TRP A 123 18.50 18.26 -1.37
C TRP A 123 17.48 19.09 -2.15
N ARG A 124 17.56 20.42 -2.07
CA ARG A 124 16.73 21.32 -2.89
C ARG A 124 17.09 21.20 -4.37
N ASP A 125 18.37 21.22 -4.69
CA ASP A 125 18.83 21.06 -6.08
C ASP A 125 18.44 19.67 -6.63
N MET A 126 18.46 18.64 -5.78
CA MET A 126 18.01 17.28 -6.14
C MET A 126 16.50 17.20 -6.37
N ALA A 127 15.69 18.01 -5.69
CA ALA A 127 14.23 18.00 -5.83
C ALA A 127 13.75 18.39 -7.23
N ASP A 128 14.57 19.13 -7.99
CA ASP A 128 14.26 19.53 -9.36
C ASP A 128 14.45 18.39 -10.38
N THR A 129 15.17 17.33 -10.01
CA THR A 129 15.58 16.27 -10.95
C THR A 129 15.15 14.87 -10.54
N LEU A 130 15.03 14.60 -9.24
CA LEU A 130 14.68 13.28 -8.73
C LEU A 130 13.17 13.12 -8.47
N PRO A 131 12.63 11.90 -8.65
CA PRO A 131 11.30 11.58 -8.13
C PRO A 131 11.22 11.84 -6.62
N HIS A 132 10.13 12.46 -6.16
CA HIS A 132 9.96 12.91 -4.77
C HIS A 132 10.00 11.77 -3.74
N ALA A 133 9.55 10.57 -4.10
CA ALA A 133 9.68 9.39 -3.24
C ALA A 133 11.15 8.96 -3.05
N GLU A 134 11.96 9.08 -4.11
CA GLU A 134 13.40 8.80 -4.06
C GLU A 134 14.14 9.89 -3.28
N LEU A 135 13.83 11.16 -3.53
CA LEU A 135 14.32 12.29 -2.75
C LEU A 135 14.05 12.09 -1.25
N ALA A 136 12.84 11.67 -0.87
CA ALA A 136 12.49 11.43 0.52
C ALA A 136 13.36 10.35 1.16
N ARG A 137 13.62 9.24 0.46
CA ARG A 137 14.52 8.18 0.94
C ARG A 137 15.93 8.73 1.20
N ILE A 138 16.47 9.48 0.24
CA ILE A 138 17.81 10.09 0.36
C ILE A 138 17.86 11.06 1.54
N VAL A 139 16.89 11.96 1.66
CA VAL A 139 16.83 12.95 2.75
C VAL A 139 16.78 12.26 4.12
N LEU A 140 15.95 11.23 4.29
CA LEU A 140 15.81 10.52 5.56
C LEU A 140 17.05 9.69 5.93
N GLU A 141 17.78 9.18 4.93
CA GLU A 141 19.03 8.45 5.13
C GLU A 141 20.19 9.39 5.43
N GLU A 142 20.46 10.35 4.55
CA GLU A 142 21.60 11.28 4.67
C GLU A 142 21.48 12.25 5.86
N SER A 143 20.25 12.62 6.25
CA SER A 143 20.02 13.40 7.48
C SER A 143 20.45 12.64 8.75
N GLY A 144 20.64 11.33 8.66
CA GLY A 144 20.86 10.41 9.77
C GLY A 144 19.57 10.03 10.52
N TYR A 145 18.39 10.40 10.00
CA TYR A 145 17.12 10.16 10.69
C TYR A 145 16.78 8.68 10.81
N ILE A 146 16.98 7.91 9.72
CA ILE A 146 16.84 6.45 9.75
C ILE A 146 17.86 5.82 10.71
N ALA A 147 19.13 6.25 10.62
CA ALA A 147 20.20 5.73 11.46
C ALA A 147 19.95 5.99 12.97
N MET A 148 19.33 7.12 13.31
CA MET A 148 18.91 7.43 14.68
C MET A 148 17.94 6.39 15.23
N TRP A 149 16.92 6.01 14.44
CA TRP A 149 15.96 4.98 14.85
C TRP A 149 16.57 3.57 14.83
N GLN A 150 17.48 3.26 13.91
CA GLN A 150 18.20 1.99 13.90
C GLN A 150 19.10 1.80 15.13
N ALA A 151 19.64 2.89 15.67
CA ALA A 151 20.45 2.86 16.89
C ALA A 151 19.59 2.78 18.17
N ASP A 152 18.28 3.04 18.09
CA ASP A 152 17.35 2.95 19.20
C ASP A 152 17.00 1.48 19.48
N LYS A 153 17.15 1.06 20.75
CA LYS A 153 16.92 -0.32 21.19
C LYS A 153 15.50 -0.56 21.71
N SER A 154 14.63 0.45 21.64
CA SER A 154 13.23 0.32 22.04
C SER A 154 12.46 -0.57 21.07
N VAL A 155 11.44 -1.27 21.59
CA VAL A 155 10.54 -2.13 20.78
C VAL A 155 9.79 -1.32 19.72
N GLU A 156 9.58 -0.02 19.95
CA GLU A 156 8.89 0.88 19.02
C GLU A 156 9.74 1.28 17.81
N ALA A 157 11.07 1.20 17.90
CA ALA A 157 11.98 1.72 16.88
C ALA A 157 11.81 1.04 15.52
N GLU A 158 11.65 -0.29 15.51
CA GLU A 158 11.40 -1.07 14.29
C GLU A 158 10.11 -0.62 13.60
N GLY A 159 9.03 -0.44 14.36
CA GLY A 159 7.75 0.05 13.85
C GLY A 159 7.84 1.49 13.30
N ARG A 160 8.66 2.37 13.88
CA ARG A 160 8.88 3.72 13.36
C ARG A 160 9.59 3.69 12.00
N ILE A 161 10.57 2.80 11.83
CA ILE A 161 11.26 2.61 10.54
C ILE A 161 10.28 2.07 9.49
N GLU A 162 9.46 1.09 9.84
CA GLU A 162 8.41 0.58 8.96
C GLU A 162 7.46 1.69 8.50
N ASN A 163 7.05 2.59 9.41
CA ASN A 163 6.21 3.74 9.09
C ASN A 163 6.87 4.70 8.09
N LEU A 164 8.17 4.95 8.21
CA LEU A 164 8.93 5.80 7.28
C LEU A 164 9.04 5.16 5.90
N ILE A 165 9.28 3.85 5.83
CA ILE A 165 9.26 3.10 4.56
C ILE A 165 7.87 3.21 3.93
N GLU A 166 6.81 3.03 4.74
CA GLU A 166 5.44 3.23 4.30
C GLU A 166 5.21 4.63 3.73
N LEU A 167 5.67 5.67 4.42
CA LEU A 167 5.53 7.07 3.99
C LEU A 167 6.10 7.25 2.58
N THR A 168 7.35 6.84 2.37
CA THR A 168 8.02 6.98 1.07
C THR A 168 7.34 6.18 -0.05
N ARG A 169 6.71 5.04 0.26
CA ARG A 169 5.94 4.27 -0.71
C ARG A 169 4.67 4.99 -1.15
N ALA A 170 3.85 5.50 -0.24
CA ALA A 170 2.64 6.21 -0.68
C ALA A 170 2.94 7.54 -1.36
N MET A 171 4.13 8.12 -1.13
CA MET A 171 4.54 9.27 -1.95
C MET A 171 4.57 8.90 -3.44
N GLU A 172 4.86 7.65 -3.83
CA GLU A 172 4.92 7.21 -5.24
C GLU A 172 3.58 7.37 -5.98
N ASP A 173 2.45 7.38 -5.25
CA ASP A 173 1.11 7.56 -5.82
C ASP A 173 0.78 9.01 -6.21
N TYR A 174 1.64 9.97 -5.84
CA TYR A 174 1.44 11.39 -6.10
C TYR A 174 2.31 11.87 -7.26
N PRO A 175 1.84 12.84 -8.06
CA PRO A 175 2.60 13.33 -9.22
C PRO A 175 3.78 14.23 -8.84
N SER A 176 3.78 14.83 -7.64
CA SER A 176 4.85 15.72 -7.19
C SER A 176 4.91 15.80 -5.66
N LEU A 177 6.05 16.26 -5.13
CA LEU A 177 6.20 16.52 -3.70
C LEU A 177 5.20 17.55 -3.19
N THR A 178 4.96 18.62 -3.95
CA THR A 178 3.99 19.66 -3.60
C THR A 178 2.58 19.10 -3.48
N SER A 179 2.14 18.30 -4.45
CA SER A 179 0.81 17.66 -4.43
C SER A 179 0.63 16.73 -3.23
N PHE A 180 1.68 15.99 -2.87
CA PHE A 180 1.68 15.17 -1.66
C PHE A 180 1.58 16.01 -0.38
N LEU A 181 2.38 17.06 -0.24
CA LEU A 181 2.35 17.93 0.94
C LEU A 181 1.01 18.67 1.10
N GLU A 182 0.40 19.11 -0.01
CA GLU A 182 -0.94 19.69 -0.03
C GLU A 182 -1.99 18.68 0.44
N HIS A 183 -1.95 17.45 -0.08
CA HIS A 183 -2.83 16.37 0.38
C HIS A 183 -2.71 16.15 1.89
N VAL A 184 -1.48 16.01 2.40
CA VAL A 184 -1.24 15.82 3.84
C VAL A 184 -1.78 16.99 4.66
N SER A 185 -1.59 18.24 4.20
CA SER A 185 -2.15 19.41 4.88
C SER A 185 -3.68 19.35 4.96
N LEU A 186 -4.35 18.95 3.88
CA LEU A 186 -5.81 18.80 3.85
C LEU A 186 -6.30 17.71 4.81
N VAL A 187 -5.58 16.60 4.92
CA VAL A 187 -5.89 15.54 5.89
C VAL A 187 -5.84 16.10 7.32
N MET A 188 -4.77 16.82 7.63
CA MET A 188 -4.53 17.40 8.95
C MET A 188 -5.52 18.52 9.30
N ASP A 189 -6.00 19.29 8.31
CA ASP A 189 -6.97 20.38 8.53
C ASP A 189 -8.42 19.88 8.69
N ASN A 190 -8.84 18.88 7.90
CA ASN A 190 -10.18 18.28 8.00
C ASN A 190 -10.45 17.68 9.39
N ASP A 191 -9.36 17.30 10.05
CA ASP A 191 -9.33 16.77 11.39
C ASP A 191 -9.65 17.80 12.49
N ALA A 192 -9.34 19.08 12.30
CA ALA A 192 -9.58 20.13 13.29
C ALA A 192 -11.05 20.57 13.40
N SER A 193 -11.88 20.24 12.40
CA SER A 193 -13.31 20.55 12.39
C SER A 193 -14.12 19.46 13.11
N ASP A 194 -14.40 19.64 14.40
CA ASP A 194 -15.27 18.74 15.19
C ASP A 194 -16.77 18.88 14.86
N ALA A 195 -17.16 19.88 14.06
CA ALA A 195 -18.56 20.21 13.77
C ALA A 195 -19.18 19.39 12.62
N ALA A 196 -18.37 18.70 11.80
CA ALA A 196 -18.85 17.94 10.65
C ALA A 196 -19.13 16.47 11.01
N GLU A 197 -20.12 15.85 10.36
CA GLU A 197 -20.33 14.40 10.48
C GLU A 197 -19.14 13.64 9.89
N LYS A 198 -18.59 12.68 10.63
CA LYS A 198 -17.38 11.93 10.25
C LYS A 198 -17.60 10.42 10.34
N LEU A 199 -17.17 9.69 9.32
CA LEU A 199 -17.13 8.23 9.38
C LEU A 199 -16.04 7.77 10.35
N THR A 200 -16.34 6.79 11.19
CA THR A 200 -15.37 6.33 12.21
C THR A 200 -14.58 5.12 11.72
N ILE A 201 -13.25 5.18 11.75
CA ILE A 201 -12.37 4.02 11.51
C ILE A 201 -11.73 3.64 12.84
N MET A 202 -11.78 2.35 13.21
CA MET A 202 -11.14 1.89 14.44
C MET A 202 -10.77 0.41 14.38
N THR A 203 -9.92 -0.04 15.31
CA THR A 203 -9.64 -1.47 15.41
C THR A 203 -10.82 -2.23 16.03
N LEU A 204 -10.98 -3.50 15.71
CA LEU A 204 -11.99 -4.37 16.33
C LEU A 204 -11.93 -4.36 17.87
N HIS A 205 -10.73 -4.23 18.44
CA HIS A 205 -10.52 -4.11 19.88
C HIS A 205 -11.04 -2.78 20.44
N ALA A 206 -10.77 -1.67 19.74
CA ALA A 206 -11.23 -0.33 20.12
C ALA A 206 -12.76 -0.18 20.04
N ALA A 207 -13.43 -1.02 19.25
CA ALA A 207 -14.89 -1.01 19.10
C ALA A 207 -15.65 -1.62 20.29
N LYS A 208 -14.96 -2.21 21.27
CA LYS A 208 -15.60 -2.86 22.42
C LYS A 208 -16.46 -1.87 23.20
N GLY A 209 -17.76 -2.16 23.32
CA GLY A 209 -18.72 -1.32 24.03
C GLY A 209 -19.28 -0.15 23.21
N LEU A 210 -18.88 0.00 21.94
CA LEU A 210 -19.46 0.96 21.00
C LEU A 210 -20.46 0.28 20.08
N GLU A 211 -21.36 1.04 19.46
CA GLU A 211 -22.34 0.52 18.51
C GLU A 211 -22.63 1.56 17.43
N PHE A 212 -22.87 1.09 16.20
CA PHE A 212 -23.10 1.92 15.02
C PHE A 212 -24.28 1.33 14.23
N ASP A 213 -25.02 2.16 13.49
CA ASP A 213 -26.12 1.67 12.65
C ASP A 213 -25.58 0.80 11.52
N HIS A 214 -24.48 1.22 10.91
CA HIS A 214 -23.85 0.53 9.79
C HIS A 214 -22.37 0.25 10.09
N VAL A 215 -21.96 -1.01 10.02
CA VAL A 215 -20.57 -1.43 10.27
C VAL A 215 -20.01 -2.14 9.06
N PHE A 216 -18.84 -1.69 8.61
CA PHE A 216 -18.04 -2.34 7.59
C PHE A 216 -16.88 -3.08 8.25
N LEU A 217 -16.88 -4.40 8.09
CA LEU A 217 -15.90 -5.33 8.64
C LEU A 217 -14.92 -5.70 7.52
N VAL A 218 -13.74 -5.07 7.51
CA VAL A 218 -12.82 -5.13 6.37
C VAL A 218 -11.61 -6.02 6.64
N GLY A 219 -11.10 -6.66 5.60
CA GLY A 219 -9.93 -7.54 5.70
C GLY A 219 -10.22 -8.83 6.46
N TRP A 220 -11.41 -9.40 6.23
CA TRP A 220 -11.76 -10.74 6.68
C TRP A 220 -11.12 -11.79 5.77
N GLU A 221 -9.81 -11.96 5.94
CA GLU A 221 -8.94 -12.78 5.09
C GLU A 221 -8.05 -13.64 5.99
N GLU A 222 -7.80 -14.89 5.62
CA GLU A 222 -6.84 -15.74 6.33
C GLU A 222 -5.47 -15.06 6.38
N GLY A 223 -4.83 -15.14 7.54
CA GLY A 223 -3.55 -14.51 7.84
C GLY A 223 -3.65 -13.05 8.32
N VAL A 224 -4.71 -12.33 7.94
CA VAL A 224 -5.02 -10.98 8.45
C VAL A 224 -6.01 -11.08 9.61
N PHE A 225 -7.17 -11.71 9.36
CA PHE A 225 -8.21 -11.96 10.35
C PHE A 225 -8.90 -13.31 10.06
N PRO A 226 -8.52 -14.40 10.75
CA PRO A 226 -7.68 -14.44 11.95
C PRO A 226 -6.20 -14.11 11.70
N SER A 227 -5.56 -13.47 12.69
CA SER A 227 -4.13 -13.11 12.62
C SER A 227 -3.23 -14.34 12.62
N GLN A 228 -2.37 -14.50 11.60
CA GLN A 228 -1.44 -15.64 11.52
C GLN A 228 -0.52 -15.73 12.74
N ARG A 229 0.04 -14.59 13.17
CA ARG A 229 0.95 -14.53 14.33
C ARG A 229 0.27 -15.05 15.60
N ALA A 230 -1.00 -14.72 15.80
CA ALA A 230 -1.76 -15.17 16.96
C ALA A 230 -1.99 -16.70 16.92
N LEU A 231 -2.28 -17.24 15.73
CA LEU A 231 -2.48 -18.68 15.54
C LEU A 231 -1.19 -19.47 15.79
N ASP A 232 -0.04 -18.96 15.33
CA ASP A 232 1.26 -19.63 15.50
C ASP A 232 1.67 -19.69 16.99
N GLU A 233 1.38 -18.64 17.77
CA GLU A 233 1.75 -18.54 19.18
C GLU A 233 0.78 -19.28 20.12
N GLY A 234 -0.53 -19.25 19.82
CA GLY A 234 -1.58 -19.70 20.74
C GLY A 234 -2.44 -20.85 20.24
N GLY A 235 -2.19 -21.37 19.05
CA GLY A 235 -2.90 -22.51 18.46
C GLY A 235 -4.42 -22.37 18.50
N SER A 236 -5.11 -23.43 18.92
CA SER A 236 -6.58 -23.47 18.98
C SER A 236 -7.19 -22.45 19.95
N LYS A 237 -6.50 -22.10 21.04
CA LYS A 237 -6.99 -21.10 22.00
C LYS A 237 -6.99 -19.69 21.40
N ALA A 238 -5.94 -19.34 20.64
CA ALA A 238 -5.88 -18.06 19.94
C ALA A 238 -6.93 -17.96 18.84
N LEU A 239 -7.23 -19.06 18.14
CA LEU A 239 -8.31 -19.09 17.16
C LEU A 239 -9.67 -18.76 17.80
N GLU A 240 -9.96 -19.35 18.97
CA GLU A 240 -11.19 -19.04 19.71
C GLU A 240 -11.24 -17.58 20.19
N GLU A 241 -10.10 -16.96 20.51
CA GLU A 241 -10.05 -15.54 20.85
C GLU A 241 -10.32 -14.65 19.63
N GLU A 242 -9.72 -14.96 18.48
CA GLU A 242 -10.03 -14.25 17.22
C GLU A 242 -11.51 -14.43 16.83
N ARG A 243 -12.10 -15.60 17.11
CA ARG A 243 -13.54 -15.85 16.92
C ARG A 243 -14.39 -14.96 17.84
N ARG A 244 -14.00 -14.77 19.10
CA ARG A 244 -14.66 -13.81 20.01
C ARG A 244 -14.57 -12.40 19.46
N LEU A 245 -13.42 -12.03 18.90
CA LEU A 245 -13.24 -10.72 18.26
C LEU A 245 -14.16 -10.55 17.04
N ALA A 246 -14.35 -11.61 16.24
CA ALA A 246 -15.26 -11.61 15.10
C ALA A 246 -16.71 -11.39 15.55
N TYR A 247 -17.12 -12.10 16.61
CA TYR A 247 -18.42 -11.92 17.25
C TYR A 247 -18.60 -10.47 17.76
N VAL A 248 -17.60 -9.92 18.44
CA VAL A 248 -17.64 -8.52 18.91
C VAL A 248 -17.84 -7.58 17.72
N GLY A 249 -17.07 -7.74 16.64
CA GLY A 249 -17.16 -6.93 15.43
C GLY A 249 -18.55 -6.94 14.79
N ILE A 250 -19.12 -8.12 14.56
CA ILE A 250 -20.47 -8.27 13.98
C ILE A 250 -21.53 -7.62 14.87
N THR A 251 -21.44 -7.85 16.18
CA THR A 251 -22.42 -7.32 17.16
C THR A 251 -22.29 -5.82 17.43
N ARG A 252 -21.34 -5.11 16.80
CA ARG A 252 -21.32 -3.64 16.87
C ARG A 252 -22.35 -3.00 15.93
N ALA A 253 -22.87 -3.75 14.96
CA ALA A 253 -23.86 -3.25 14.01
C ALA A 253 -25.28 -3.34 14.58
N ARG A 254 -26.02 -2.23 14.56
CA ARG A 254 -27.44 -2.20 14.94
C ARG A 254 -28.37 -2.54 13.78
N ARG A 255 -28.00 -2.16 12.55
CA ARG A 255 -28.84 -2.37 11.35
C ARG A 255 -28.16 -3.27 10.33
N THR A 256 -26.96 -2.92 9.88
CA THR A 256 -26.25 -3.69 8.84
C THR A 256 -24.79 -3.92 9.16
N ALA A 257 -24.34 -5.17 9.02
CA ALA A 257 -22.93 -5.53 9.03
C ALA A 257 -22.51 -5.98 7.62
N THR A 258 -21.58 -5.27 7.00
CA THR A 258 -21.03 -5.61 5.69
C THR A 258 -19.62 -6.16 5.86
N ILE A 259 -19.40 -7.43 5.51
CA ILE A 259 -18.10 -8.08 5.59
C ILE A 259 -17.42 -8.04 4.22
N ILE A 260 -16.16 -7.60 4.19
CA ILE A 260 -15.40 -7.37 2.96
C ILE A 260 -14.05 -8.12 3.04
N HIS A 261 -13.79 -8.89 1.99
CA HIS A 261 -12.53 -9.57 1.70
C HIS A 261 -11.98 -9.08 0.36
N ALA A 262 -10.67 -8.87 0.26
CA ALA A 262 -10.00 -8.53 -0.99
C ALA A 262 -9.42 -9.78 -1.65
N ALA A 263 -9.56 -9.90 -2.98
CA ALA A 263 -8.97 -10.98 -3.76
C ALA A 263 -7.44 -11.05 -3.66
N ASN A 264 -6.82 -9.87 -3.72
CA ASN A 264 -5.38 -9.68 -3.66
C ASN A 264 -5.11 -8.51 -2.74
N ARG A 265 -4.07 -8.63 -1.91
CA ARG A 265 -3.62 -7.58 -1.00
C ARG A 265 -2.13 -7.38 -1.17
N GLN A 266 -1.72 -6.12 -1.18
CA GLN A 266 -0.31 -5.79 -1.06
C GLN A 266 0.06 -5.72 0.42
N ILE A 267 0.99 -6.58 0.86
CA ILE A 267 1.53 -6.58 2.22
C ILE A 267 3.05 -6.45 2.09
N TYR A 268 3.65 -5.48 2.78
CA TYR A 268 5.08 -5.17 2.70
C TYR A 268 5.62 -4.94 1.27
N GLY A 269 4.76 -4.50 0.35
CA GLY A 269 5.10 -4.21 -1.04
C GLY A 269 4.96 -5.41 -1.99
N GLN A 270 4.68 -6.61 -1.47
CA GLN A 270 4.43 -7.81 -2.26
C GLN A 270 2.93 -8.06 -2.39
N TRP A 271 2.50 -8.40 -3.61
CA TRP A 271 1.11 -8.83 -3.85
C TRP A 271 0.95 -10.28 -3.45
N SER A 272 -0.04 -10.54 -2.59
CA SER A 272 -0.44 -11.90 -2.20
C SER A 272 -1.90 -12.12 -2.51
N ALA A 273 -2.23 -13.32 -2.99
CA ALA A 273 -3.62 -13.76 -3.11
C ALA A 273 -4.16 -14.01 -1.70
N ALA A 274 -5.28 -13.38 -1.37
CA ALA A 274 -5.89 -13.48 -0.07
C ALA A 274 -7.04 -14.49 -0.10
N ILE A 275 -7.06 -15.39 0.88
CA ILE A 275 -8.13 -16.38 1.05
C ILE A 275 -9.19 -15.78 1.99
N PRO A 276 -10.50 -15.92 1.72
CA PRO A 276 -11.54 -15.47 2.64
C PRO A 276 -11.38 -16.08 4.02
N SER A 277 -11.62 -15.29 5.07
CA SER A 277 -11.57 -15.75 6.45
C SER A 277 -12.52 -16.93 6.67
N ARG A 278 -12.06 -17.93 7.41
CA ARG A 278 -12.89 -19.07 7.83
C ARG A 278 -14.17 -18.64 8.55
N PHE A 279 -14.13 -17.53 9.29
CA PHE A 279 -15.30 -16.98 9.99
C PHE A 279 -16.46 -16.60 9.06
N VAL A 280 -16.19 -16.31 7.78
CA VAL A 280 -17.25 -16.05 6.79
C VAL A 280 -18.05 -17.32 6.52
N SER A 281 -17.41 -18.49 6.46
CA SER A 281 -18.07 -19.76 6.19
C SER A 281 -18.86 -20.33 7.36
N GLU A 282 -18.60 -19.81 8.57
CA GLU A 282 -19.33 -20.16 9.80
C GLU A 282 -20.64 -19.41 9.95
N LEU A 283 -20.87 -18.34 9.18
CA LEU A 283 -22.10 -17.57 9.22
C LEU A 283 -23.27 -18.36 8.61
N PRO A 284 -24.46 -18.34 9.23
CA PRO A 284 -25.63 -19.03 8.68
C PRO A 284 -26.01 -18.48 7.29
N PRO A 285 -26.03 -19.31 6.23
CA PRO A 285 -26.27 -18.83 4.87
C PRO A 285 -27.64 -18.15 4.67
N ALA A 286 -28.64 -18.49 5.49
CA ALA A 286 -29.97 -17.89 5.43
C ALA A 286 -30.00 -16.41 5.85
N HIS A 287 -28.95 -15.91 6.49
CA HIS A 287 -28.86 -14.54 7.01
C HIS A 287 -27.77 -13.72 6.32
N VAL A 288 -27.18 -14.23 5.25
CA VAL A 288 -26.08 -13.57 4.54
C VAL A 288 -26.46 -13.41 3.07
N ASP A 289 -26.41 -12.16 2.60
CA ASP A 289 -26.42 -11.86 1.18
C ASP A 289 -24.97 -11.76 0.66
N VAL A 290 -24.67 -12.49 -0.41
CA VAL A 290 -23.31 -12.62 -0.94
C VAL A 290 -23.24 -11.95 -2.30
N SER A 291 -22.48 -10.87 -2.38
CA SER A 291 -22.11 -10.23 -3.65
C SER A 291 -20.61 -10.46 -3.91
N SER A 292 -20.26 -10.69 -5.18
CA SER A 292 -18.86 -10.82 -5.60
C SER A 292 -18.64 -10.11 -6.92
N THR A 293 -17.64 -9.23 -6.94
CA THR A 293 -17.12 -8.60 -8.16
C THR A 293 -16.00 -9.43 -8.80
N MET A 294 -15.64 -10.57 -8.22
CA MET A 294 -14.60 -11.46 -8.75
C MET A 294 -15.13 -12.27 -9.93
N SER A 295 -14.46 -12.14 -11.08
CA SER A 295 -14.71 -13.01 -12.24
C SER A 295 -14.33 -14.46 -11.87
N GLY A 296 -15.32 -15.34 -11.77
CA GLY A 296 -15.12 -16.78 -11.48
C GLY A 296 -16.04 -17.38 -10.41
N GLY A 297 -16.82 -16.54 -9.72
CA GLY A 297 -17.87 -16.96 -8.79
C GLY A 297 -17.38 -17.71 -7.54
N PRO A 298 -18.32 -18.11 -6.65
CA PRO A 298 -18.00 -18.82 -5.41
C PRO A 298 -17.34 -20.20 -5.62
N SER A 299 -17.38 -20.72 -6.84
CA SER A 299 -16.91 -22.04 -7.24
C SER A 299 -15.40 -22.22 -7.19
N LEU A 300 -14.60 -21.18 -7.48
CA LEU A 300 -13.14 -21.33 -7.54
C LEU A 300 -12.49 -21.50 -6.16
N TRP A 301 -12.97 -20.79 -5.15
CA TRP A 301 -12.47 -20.95 -3.78
C TRP A 301 -13.11 -22.15 -3.07
N ARG A 302 -14.38 -22.48 -3.34
CA ARG A 302 -14.97 -23.75 -2.84
C ARG A 302 -14.26 -24.96 -3.42
N ALA A 303 -13.84 -24.91 -4.68
CA ALA A 303 -13.02 -25.98 -5.25
C ALA A 303 -11.65 -26.09 -4.55
N ALA A 304 -11.03 -24.96 -4.18
CA ALA A 304 -9.80 -24.97 -3.38
C ALA A 304 -10.00 -25.55 -1.97
N LEU A 305 -11.10 -25.22 -1.30
CA LEU A 305 -11.45 -25.71 0.04
C LEU A 305 -11.96 -27.17 0.04
N ALA A 306 -12.61 -27.61 -1.04
CA ALA A 306 -13.07 -28.99 -1.20
C ALA A 306 -11.93 -29.96 -1.55
N ASN A 307 -10.81 -29.45 -2.09
CA ASN A 307 -9.64 -30.26 -2.44
C ASN A 307 -8.70 -30.51 -1.24
N SER A 308 -8.90 -29.79 -0.13
CA SER A 308 -8.28 -30.10 1.18
C SER A 308 -9.15 -31.12 1.93
N GLY A 309 -8.75 -32.39 1.83
CA GLY A 309 -9.57 -33.57 2.11
C GLY A 309 -10.14 -33.74 3.54
N ALA A 310 -11.09 -34.68 3.64
CA ALA A 310 -11.82 -35.06 4.83
C ALA A 310 -10.91 -35.51 5.99
N GLY A 311 -10.96 -34.78 7.11
CA GLY A 311 -10.47 -35.22 8.42
C GLY A 311 -9.36 -34.38 9.08
N GLY A 312 -8.85 -33.32 8.45
CA GLY A 312 -7.87 -32.39 9.04
C GLY A 312 -8.22 -30.93 8.74
N ASP A 313 -7.66 -29.97 9.50
CA ASP A 313 -7.85 -28.53 9.28
C ASP A 313 -7.51 -28.19 7.82
N PRO A 314 -8.48 -27.78 6.98
CA PRO A 314 -8.27 -27.50 5.57
C PRO A 314 -7.31 -26.32 5.31
N PHE A 315 -6.94 -25.58 6.36
CA PHE A 315 -5.99 -24.47 6.32
C PHE A 315 -4.61 -24.83 6.89
N GLY A 316 -4.43 -26.05 7.43
CA GLY A 316 -3.16 -26.48 8.03
C GLY A 316 -1.99 -26.61 7.04
N ASP A 317 -2.27 -26.87 5.77
CA ASP A 317 -1.24 -27.02 4.73
C ASP A 317 -0.84 -25.71 4.03
N VAL A 318 -1.60 -24.63 4.24
CA VAL A 318 -1.17 -23.27 3.82
C VAL A 318 0.06 -22.82 4.63
N ALA A 319 0.32 -23.47 5.77
CA ALA A 319 1.41 -23.19 6.71
C ALA A 319 2.82 -23.66 6.26
N ARG A 320 3.00 -24.28 5.09
CA ARG A 320 4.35 -24.71 4.62
C ARG A 320 4.76 -24.08 3.29
N GLY A 321 4.73 -22.76 3.28
CA GLY A 321 5.28 -21.93 2.21
C GLY A 321 6.79 -21.72 2.24
N THR A 322 7.60 -22.62 2.81
CA THR A 322 9.06 -22.72 2.55
C THR A 322 9.57 -24.12 2.91
N GLY A 323 9.53 -25.09 1.98
CA GLY A 323 10.21 -26.38 2.17
C GLY A 323 9.45 -27.59 1.63
N ARG A 324 10.12 -28.34 0.75
CA ARG A 324 9.62 -29.53 0.02
C ARG A 324 8.85 -30.50 0.91
N GLY A 325 7.60 -30.78 0.54
CA GLY A 325 6.66 -31.58 1.35
C GLY A 325 6.82 -33.12 1.28
N PRO A 326 6.00 -33.85 2.06
CA PRO A 326 6.10 -35.31 2.28
C PRO A 326 5.89 -36.19 1.04
N GLY A 327 5.40 -35.61 -0.05
CA GLY A 327 5.27 -36.30 -1.34
C GLY A 327 6.63 -36.71 -1.94
N TRP A 328 7.69 -35.93 -1.69
CA TRP A 328 9.04 -36.20 -2.20
C TRP A 328 9.73 -37.37 -1.48
N ALA A 329 9.50 -37.51 -0.17
CA ALA A 329 10.05 -38.62 0.63
C ALA A 329 9.44 -39.98 0.25
N ARG A 330 8.19 -39.99 -0.23
CA ARG A 330 7.52 -41.20 -0.74
C ARG A 330 7.97 -41.60 -2.15
N ALA A 331 8.48 -40.65 -2.93
CA ALA A 331 9.01 -40.88 -4.27
C ALA A 331 10.46 -41.40 -4.28
N ALA A 332 11.20 -41.23 -3.18
CA ALA A 332 12.59 -41.68 -3.04
C ALA A 332 12.75 -43.14 -2.56
N THR A 333 11.71 -43.73 -1.97
CA THR A 333 11.79 -45.07 -1.33
C THR A 333 11.28 -46.22 -2.19
N ASN A 334 10.45 -45.96 -3.21
CA ASN A 334 9.94 -47.00 -4.12
C ASN A 334 10.50 -46.79 -5.53
N GLY A 335 11.65 -47.41 -5.79
CA GLY A 335 12.25 -47.49 -7.12
C GLY A 335 11.33 -48.27 -8.07
N GLY A 336 10.93 -47.63 -9.17
CA GLY A 336 10.12 -48.26 -10.20
C GLY A 336 9.57 -47.26 -11.23
N PHE A 337 10.44 -46.74 -12.10
CA PHE A 337 10.01 -46.01 -13.29
C PHE A 337 9.85 -46.98 -14.47
N GLN A 338 8.60 -47.25 -14.87
CA GLN A 338 8.28 -47.74 -16.22
C GLN A 338 7.10 -46.97 -16.81
N GLY A 339 7.46 -46.00 -17.66
CA GLY A 339 6.81 -45.63 -18.92
C GLY A 339 5.28 -45.62 -19.03
N ARG A 340 4.67 -44.47 -18.70
CA ARG A 340 3.65 -43.86 -19.57
C ARG A 340 3.73 -42.35 -19.42
N VAL A 341 4.28 -41.68 -20.44
CA VAL A 341 4.32 -40.22 -20.52
C VAL A 341 2.88 -39.71 -20.65
N ARG A 342 2.31 -39.23 -19.56
CA ARG A 342 1.24 -38.23 -19.59
C ARG A 342 1.89 -36.88 -19.30
N THR A 343 1.80 -35.99 -20.28
CA THR A 343 2.26 -34.59 -20.21
C THR A 343 1.60 -33.89 -19.02
N PRO A 344 2.36 -33.17 -18.17
CA PRO A 344 1.78 -32.37 -17.11
C PRO A 344 1.01 -31.17 -17.72
N VAL A 345 -0.20 -30.93 -17.24
CA VAL A 345 -0.88 -29.65 -17.44
C VAL A 345 -0.16 -28.63 -16.57
N ILE A 346 0.66 -27.80 -17.21
CA ILE A 346 1.29 -26.64 -16.60
C ILE A 346 0.25 -25.52 -16.62
N ASP A 347 -0.32 -25.19 -15.46
CA ASP A 347 -1.05 -23.95 -15.28
C ASP A 347 -0.04 -22.87 -14.85
N ALA A 348 0.61 -22.28 -15.86
CA ALA A 348 1.52 -21.15 -15.68
C ALA A 348 0.82 -19.88 -16.17
N ARG A 349 0.35 -19.07 -15.22
CA ARG A 349 0.17 -17.63 -15.45
C ARG A 349 1.53 -16.97 -15.28
N ALA A 350 2.31 -17.00 -16.34
CA ALA A 350 3.38 -16.05 -16.59
C ALA A 350 3.08 -15.38 -17.94
N SER A 351 3.27 -14.07 -17.98
CA SER A 351 3.09 -13.19 -19.13
C SER A 351 3.60 -13.83 -20.44
N ALA A 352 2.67 -14.20 -21.32
CA ALA A 352 3.02 -14.69 -22.64
C ALA A 352 3.43 -13.51 -23.53
N VAL A 353 4.74 -13.28 -23.60
CA VAL A 353 5.38 -12.88 -24.86
C VAL A 353 4.89 -13.87 -25.91
N SER A 354 4.22 -13.38 -26.95
CA SER A 354 3.61 -14.16 -28.03
C SER A 354 4.68 -14.85 -28.87
N VAL A 355 5.10 -16.04 -28.44
CA VAL A 355 5.86 -16.96 -29.28
C VAL A 355 4.88 -18.01 -29.83
N GLY A 356 4.53 -17.85 -31.11
CA GLY A 356 4.26 -18.98 -32.00
C GLY A 356 2.84 -19.56 -32.02
N LEU A 357 1.82 -18.74 -32.31
CA LEU A 357 0.63 -19.23 -33.02
C LEU A 357 0.83 -18.93 -34.51
N LYS A 358 0.87 -19.97 -35.36
CA LYS A 358 0.96 -19.83 -36.82
C LYS A 358 -0.25 -19.02 -37.30
N GLY A 359 -0.01 -17.78 -37.75
CA GLY A 359 -1.02 -16.98 -38.42
C GLY A 359 -1.46 -17.61 -39.75
N ARG A 360 -2.62 -17.19 -40.25
CA ARG A 360 -3.08 -17.50 -41.61
C ARG A 360 -2.00 -17.21 -42.66
N SER A 361 -1.74 -18.16 -43.55
CA SER A 361 -0.73 -18.03 -44.62
C SER A 361 -1.24 -17.32 -45.88
N ASP A 362 -2.54 -17.06 -45.95
CA ASP A 362 -3.24 -16.42 -47.07
C ASP A 362 -3.39 -14.90 -46.90
N VAL A 363 -2.76 -14.31 -45.88
CA VAL A 363 -2.75 -12.86 -45.63
C VAL A 363 -1.33 -12.34 -45.46
N ALA A 364 -1.06 -11.17 -46.04
CA ALA A 364 0.20 -10.46 -45.90
C ALA A 364 -0.06 -9.00 -45.48
N VAL A 365 0.94 -8.36 -44.86
CA VAL A 365 0.91 -6.91 -44.60
C VAL A 365 0.67 -6.17 -45.94
N GLY A 366 -0.29 -5.25 -45.96
CA GLY A 366 -0.76 -4.56 -47.16
C GLY A 366 -1.97 -5.20 -47.85
N SER A 367 -2.42 -6.40 -47.43
CA SER A 367 -3.62 -7.03 -48.00
C SER A 367 -4.88 -6.31 -47.55
N ARG A 368 -5.87 -6.19 -48.45
CA ARG A 368 -7.20 -5.65 -48.13
C ARG A 368 -8.09 -6.75 -47.54
N VAL A 369 -8.71 -6.44 -46.41
CA VAL A 369 -9.53 -7.38 -45.66
C VAL A 369 -10.82 -6.72 -45.19
N PHE A 370 -11.85 -7.52 -45.01
CA PHE A 370 -13.14 -7.07 -44.53
C PHE A 370 -13.43 -7.65 -43.14
N HIS A 371 -13.91 -6.80 -42.23
CA HIS A 371 -14.38 -7.20 -40.91
C HIS A 371 -15.85 -6.82 -40.74
N SER A 372 -16.69 -7.77 -40.31
CA SER A 372 -18.16 -7.61 -40.20
C SER A 372 -18.62 -6.39 -39.41
N LYS A 373 -17.84 -5.95 -38.40
CA LYS A 373 -18.15 -4.77 -37.57
C LYS A 373 -17.47 -3.48 -38.02
N PHE A 374 -16.31 -3.56 -38.67
CA PHE A 374 -15.42 -2.40 -38.89
C PHE A 374 -15.25 -2.04 -40.37
N GLY A 375 -15.83 -2.84 -41.27
CA GLY A 375 -15.78 -2.62 -42.71
C GLY A 375 -14.46 -3.07 -43.33
N SER A 376 -14.13 -2.49 -44.47
CA SER A 376 -12.89 -2.76 -45.20
C SER A 376 -11.71 -2.03 -44.58
N GLY A 377 -10.56 -2.69 -44.55
CA GLY A 377 -9.31 -2.12 -44.06
C GLY A 377 -8.10 -2.80 -44.67
N VAL A 378 -6.92 -2.23 -44.41
CA VAL A 378 -5.63 -2.74 -44.89
C VAL A 378 -4.80 -3.20 -43.71
N ILE A 379 -4.21 -4.40 -43.80
CA ILE A 379 -3.35 -4.94 -42.73
C ILE A 379 -2.08 -4.09 -42.65
N SER A 380 -1.83 -3.46 -41.50
CA SER A 380 -0.63 -2.67 -41.22
C SER A 380 0.47 -3.49 -40.52
N ALA A 381 0.10 -4.48 -39.68
CA ALA A 381 1.05 -5.37 -39.03
C ALA A 381 0.43 -6.75 -38.71
N ILE A 382 1.26 -7.79 -38.68
CA ILE A 382 0.87 -9.17 -38.33
C ILE A 382 1.71 -9.63 -37.15
N ASP A 383 1.07 -9.98 -36.04
CA ASP A 383 1.68 -10.55 -34.84
C ASP A 383 0.99 -11.88 -34.49
N GLY A 384 1.51 -12.97 -35.08
CA GLY A 384 0.93 -14.31 -34.96
C GLY A 384 -0.47 -14.37 -35.60
N ASN A 385 -1.48 -14.66 -34.77
CA ASN A 385 -2.89 -14.69 -35.17
C ASN A 385 -3.62 -13.34 -34.93
N LYS A 386 -2.90 -12.28 -34.55
CA LYS A 386 -3.46 -10.94 -34.38
C LYS A 386 -2.97 -10.04 -35.51
N LEU A 387 -3.91 -9.37 -36.15
CA LEU A 387 -3.69 -8.41 -37.22
C LEU A 387 -3.97 -7.01 -36.69
N GLU A 388 -3.07 -6.07 -36.95
CA GLU A 388 -3.39 -4.66 -36.91
C GLU A 388 -3.88 -4.24 -38.30
N ILE A 389 -5.10 -3.70 -38.34
CA ILE A 389 -5.78 -3.33 -39.57
C ILE A 389 -6.20 -1.87 -39.44
N ASP A 390 -5.84 -1.07 -40.45
CA ASP A 390 -6.34 0.30 -40.56
C ASP A 390 -7.65 0.29 -41.36
N PHE A 391 -8.76 0.50 -40.66
CA PHE A 391 -10.10 0.46 -41.24
C PHE A 391 -10.52 1.85 -41.72
N GLU A 392 -11.07 1.94 -42.94
CA GLU A 392 -11.41 3.21 -43.59
C GLU A 392 -12.38 4.09 -42.78
N HIS A 393 -13.25 3.48 -41.98
CA HIS A 393 -14.26 4.18 -41.18
C HIS A 393 -14.07 4.05 -39.67
N ALA A 394 -13.16 3.18 -39.20
CA ALA A 394 -12.98 2.88 -37.77
C ALA A 394 -11.55 3.12 -37.25
N GLY A 395 -10.62 3.49 -38.15
CA GLY A 395 -9.20 3.70 -37.84
C GLY A 395 -8.46 2.41 -37.46
N PRO A 396 -7.26 2.51 -36.89
CA PRO A 396 -6.43 1.34 -36.58
C PRO A 396 -7.04 0.52 -35.45
N LYS A 397 -7.30 -0.76 -35.71
CA LYS A 397 -7.81 -1.73 -34.73
C LYS A 397 -7.03 -3.03 -34.81
N ARG A 398 -6.87 -3.66 -33.64
CA ARG A 398 -6.22 -4.97 -33.50
C ARG A 398 -7.29 -6.06 -33.40
N VAL A 399 -7.27 -6.99 -34.35
CA VAL A 399 -8.30 -8.02 -34.55
C VAL A 399 -7.64 -9.38 -34.74
N LEU A 400 -8.31 -10.47 -34.42
CA LEU A 400 -7.82 -11.83 -34.71
C LEU A 400 -8.06 -12.19 -36.18
N ASP A 401 -7.14 -12.93 -36.78
CA ASP A 401 -7.20 -13.38 -38.19
C ASP A 401 -8.42 -14.26 -38.53
N SER A 402 -9.09 -14.83 -37.52
CA SER A 402 -10.31 -15.61 -37.66
C SER A 402 -11.57 -14.79 -37.92
N PHE A 403 -11.54 -13.47 -37.69
CA PHE A 403 -12.72 -12.59 -37.84
C PHE A 403 -12.65 -11.71 -39.10
N ILE A 404 -11.74 -12.01 -40.02
CA ILE A 404 -11.55 -11.25 -41.25
C ILE A 404 -11.72 -12.13 -42.49
N GLU A 405 -12.27 -11.52 -43.53
CA GLU A 405 -12.38 -12.11 -44.87
C GLU A 405 -11.39 -11.41 -45.80
N VAL A 406 -10.62 -12.19 -46.56
CA VAL A 406 -9.65 -11.65 -47.53
C VAL A 406 -10.44 -11.21 -48.75
N VAL A 407 -10.35 -9.92 -49.08
CA VAL A 407 -10.97 -9.38 -50.29
C VAL A 407 -9.91 -9.53 -51.38
N GLY A 408 -10.07 -10.54 -52.23
CA GLY A 408 -9.25 -10.67 -53.45
C GLY A 408 -9.45 -9.44 -54.35
N GLU A 409 -8.42 -9.09 -55.11
CA GLU A 409 -8.48 -7.99 -56.10
C GLU A 409 -9.71 -8.03 -57.00
#